data_AF-A0A2D7UCQ6-F1
#
_entry.id   AF-A0A2D7UCQ6-F1
#
_cell.length_a   1.000
_cell.length_b   1.000
_cell.length_c   1.000
_cell.angle_alpha   90.00
_cell.angle_beta   90.00
_cell.angle_gamma   90.00
#
_symmetry.space_group_name_H-M   'P 1'
#
loop_
_entity.id
_entity.type
_entity.pdbx_description
1 polymer ?
#
loop_
_entity_poly.entity_id
_entity_poly.type
_entity_poly.pdbx_seq_one_letter_code
_entity_poly.pdbx_strand_id
1 'polypeptide(L)'
;MSPLESSLNDVNGVPQDTPQAAFETRHIGLNPHDITTMLASLDAPSLEALLDEVIPAGIRRHDEMNLPEALSEADILAEMRMLASRNKVVTSLIGMGYYGCHTPPVVLRNVLENPAWYTAYTPYQPEISQGRLEAILNYQTMITELTGMDIANGSLLYEATAPARGRGEAFRAHRRPGE
;
A
#
# COMPACT_ATOMS: atom_id res chain seq x y z
N MET A 1 3.05 35.81 0.93
CA MET A 1 2.94 34.59 0.12
C MET A 1 4.33 34.01 0.00
N SER A 2 4.48 32.76 0.43
CA SER A 2 5.77 32.08 0.50
C SER A 2 6.28 31.76 -0.92
N PRO A 3 7.60 31.73 -1.17
CA PRO A 3 8.18 31.21 -2.42
C PRO A 3 7.70 29.79 -2.77
N LEU A 4 7.20 29.03 -1.78
CA LEU A 4 6.60 27.70 -1.97
C LEU A 4 5.18 27.73 -2.56
N GLU A 5 4.46 28.85 -2.47
CA GLU A 5 3.11 28.98 -3.02
C GLU A 5 3.13 29.41 -4.49
N SER A 6 4.23 30.01 -4.97
CA SER A 6 4.34 30.44 -6.37
C SER A 6 4.66 29.30 -7.34
N SER A 7 5.16 28.15 -6.88
CA SER A 7 5.52 27.03 -7.77
C SER A 7 4.34 26.09 -8.09
N LEU A 8 3.18 26.29 -7.47
CA LEU A 8 2.00 25.43 -7.66
C LEU A 8 1.05 25.91 -8.77
N ASN A 9 1.26 27.13 -9.30
CA ASN A 9 0.36 27.77 -10.27
C ASN A 9 0.91 27.89 -11.70
N ASP A 10 2.08 27.33 -12.00
CA ASP A 10 2.59 27.34 -13.38
C ASP A 10 2.26 26.03 -14.11
N VAL A 11 1.08 26.01 -14.71
CA VAL A 11 0.58 24.86 -15.48
C VAL A 11 1.19 24.82 -16.89
N ASN A 12 2.08 25.75 -17.26
CA ASN A 12 2.68 25.82 -18.60
C ASN A 12 4.19 26.11 -18.61
N GLY A 13 4.90 25.94 -17.49
CA GLY A 13 6.31 26.33 -17.34
C GLY A 13 7.21 25.24 -16.78
N VAL A 14 7.07 23.98 -17.20
CA VAL A 14 8.02 22.92 -16.81
C VAL A 14 9.35 23.17 -17.53
N PRO A 15 10.47 23.39 -16.81
CA PRO A 15 11.80 23.29 -17.42
C PRO A 15 11.99 21.82 -17.82
N GLN A 16 11.89 21.54 -19.12
CA GLN A 16 12.05 20.20 -19.72
C GLN A 16 13.50 19.63 -19.61
N ASP A 17 14.42 20.35 -18.96
CA ASP A 17 15.86 20.12 -19.03
C ASP A 17 16.52 19.69 -17.72
N THR A 18 15.77 19.33 -16.68
CA THR A 18 16.40 18.69 -15.51
C THR A 18 16.47 17.18 -15.75
N PRO A 19 17.67 16.57 -15.88
CA PRO A 19 17.79 15.13 -16.06
C PRO A 19 17.18 14.43 -14.85
N GLN A 20 16.07 13.73 -15.05
CA GLN A 20 15.47 12.93 -14.01
C GLN A 20 16.08 11.52 -14.07
N ALA A 21 16.69 11.09 -12.96
CA ALA A 21 17.14 9.70 -12.85
C ALA A 21 15.94 8.76 -13.01
N ALA A 22 16.16 7.66 -13.72
CA ALA A 22 15.12 6.66 -13.93
C ALA A 22 14.68 6.03 -12.59
N PHE A 23 13.38 5.81 -12.40
CA PHE A 23 12.81 5.44 -11.09
C PHE A 23 13.38 4.13 -10.55
N GLU A 24 13.76 3.19 -11.41
CA GLU A 24 14.39 1.93 -11.03
C GLU A 24 15.68 2.14 -10.22
N THR A 25 16.38 3.25 -10.43
CA THR A 25 17.60 3.58 -9.65
C THR A 25 17.31 4.03 -8.22
N ARG A 26 16.06 4.42 -7.91
CA ARG A 26 15.57 4.71 -6.55
C ARG A 26 14.90 3.50 -5.91
N HIS A 27 14.31 2.63 -6.73
CA HIS A 27 13.60 1.44 -6.27
C HIS A 27 14.54 0.25 -6.01
N ILE A 28 15.51 0.02 -6.89
CA ILE A 28 16.49 -1.06 -6.77
C ILE A 28 17.67 -0.53 -5.93
N GLY A 29 17.84 -1.09 -4.74
CA GLY A 29 18.90 -0.67 -3.82
C GLY A 29 20.32 -1.12 -4.22
N LEU A 30 20.43 -2.13 -5.10
CA LEU A 30 21.72 -2.69 -5.52
C LEU A 30 22.35 -1.86 -6.63
N ASN A 31 23.62 -1.53 -6.48
CA ASN A 31 24.44 -0.94 -7.54
C ASN A 31 25.23 -2.04 -8.29
N PRO A 32 25.90 -1.72 -9.42
CA PRO A 32 26.67 -2.71 -10.20
C PRO A 32 27.78 -3.43 -9.43
N HIS A 33 28.40 -2.77 -8.45
CA HIS A 33 29.42 -3.37 -7.59
C HIS A 33 28.80 -4.39 -6.61
N ASP A 34 27.64 -4.06 -6.03
CA ASP A 34 26.90 -4.99 -5.17
C ASP A 34 26.48 -6.23 -5.95
N ILE A 35 25.95 -6.05 -7.17
CA ILE A 35 25.54 -7.15 -8.06
C ILE A 35 26.73 -8.07 -8.34
N THR A 36 27.88 -7.51 -8.71
CA THR A 36 29.10 -8.29 -8.99
C THR A 36 29.57 -9.06 -7.76
N THR A 37 29.56 -8.42 -6.59
CA THR A 37 29.95 -9.03 -5.31
C THR A 37 29.02 -10.18 -4.92
N MET A 38 27.71 -9.99 -5.08
CA MET A 38 26.70 -11.01 -4.78
C MET A 38 26.78 -12.19 -5.74
N LEU A 39 26.95 -11.95 -7.05
CA LEU A 39 27.11 -13.00 -8.05
C LEU A 39 28.36 -13.86 -7.77
N ALA A 40 29.48 -13.24 -7.42
CA ALA A 40 30.70 -13.95 -7.04
C ALA A 40 30.51 -14.83 -5.79
N SER A 41 29.69 -14.39 -4.82
CA SER A 41 29.39 -15.20 -3.62
C SER A 41 28.51 -16.43 -3.90
N LEU A 42 27.78 -16.41 -5.02
CA LEU A 42 26.88 -17.47 -5.46
C LEU A 42 27.52 -18.37 -6.54
N ASP A 43 28.79 -18.14 -6.91
CA ASP A 43 29.46 -18.78 -8.05
C ASP A 43 28.69 -18.64 -9.39
N ALA A 44 27.89 -17.58 -9.52
CA ALA A 44 27.08 -17.32 -10.71
C ALA A 44 27.81 -16.35 -11.67
N PRO A 45 27.94 -16.68 -12.97
CA PRO A 45 28.73 -15.87 -13.90
C PRO A 45 27.99 -14.61 -14.40
N SER A 46 26.65 -14.58 -14.34
CA SER A 46 25.82 -13.42 -14.64
C SER A 46 24.43 -13.56 -14.01
N LEU A 47 23.65 -12.47 -14.03
CA LEU A 47 22.27 -12.49 -13.58
C LEU A 47 21.41 -13.42 -14.47
N GLU A 48 21.64 -13.41 -15.78
CA GLU A 48 20.93 -14.26 -16.73
C GLU A 48 21.19 -15.74 -16.46
N ALA A 49 22.45 -16.12 -16.20
CA ALA A 49 22.82 -17.49 -15.84
C ALA A 49 22.16 -17.94 -14.54
N LEU A 50 22.14 -17.06 -13.52
CA LEU A 50 21.42 -17.33 -12.26
C LEU A 50 19.91 -17.53 -12.50
N LEU A 51 19.30 -16.72 -13.37
CA LEU A 51 17.89 -16.88 -13.72
C LEU A 51 17.63 -18.20 -14.49
N ASP A 52 18.56 -18.64 -15.35
CA ASP A 52 18.43 -19.90 -16.11
C ASP A 52 18.53 -21.12 -15.19
N GLU A 53 19.29 -21.01 -14.10
CA GLU A 53 19.41 -22.05 -13.09
C GLU A 53 18.18 -22.13 -12.17
N VAL A 54 17.66 -20.98 -11.74
CA VAL A 54 16.57 -20.90 -10.74
C VAL A 54 15.18 -21.11 -11.36
N ILE A 55 14.94 -20.58 -12.56
CA ILE A 55 13.61 -20.62 -13.20
C ILE A 55 13.57 -21.80 -14.18
N PRO A 56 12.68 -22.79 -13.98
CA PRO A 56 12.55 -23.89 -14.92
C PRO A 56 12.22 -23.39 -16.34
N ALA A 57 12.98 -23.88 -17.34
CA ALA A 57 12.86 -23.43 -18.73
C ALA A 57 11.44 -23.52 -19.30
N GLY A 58 10.65 -24.53 -18.88
CA GLY A 58 9.27 -24.72 -19.34
C GLY A 58 8.28 -23.62 -18.91
N ILE A 59 8.64 -22.79 -17.94
CA ILE A 59 7.83 -21.65 -17.47
C ILE A 59 8.56 -20.31 -17.58
N ARG A 60 9.79 -20.28 -18.11
CA ARG A 60 10.53 -19.05 -18.30
C ARG A 60 9.97 -18.30 -19.50
N ARG A 61 9.65 -17.02 -19.28
CA ARG A 61 9.29 -16.10 -20.36
C ARG A 61 10.56 -15.59 -21.05
N HIS A 62 10.57 -15.58 -22.38
CA HIS A 62 11.73 -15.17 -23.19
C HIS A 62 11.47 -13.91 -24.03
N ASP A 63 10.22 -13.46 -24.11
CA ASP A 63 9.82 -12.20 -24.71
C ASP A 63 9.71 -11.07 -23.67
N GLU A 64 9.83 -9.84 -24.17
CA GLU A 64 9.63 -8.63 -23.38
C GLU A 64 8.15 -8.43 -23.05
N MET A 65 7.88 -7.75 -21.94
CA MET A 65 6.50 -7.36 -21.64
C MET A 65 6.05 -6.27 -22.60
N ASN A 66 4.87 -6.45 -23.19
CA ASN A 66 4.22 -5.40 -23.98
C ASN A 66 3.66 -4.31 -23.04
N LEU A 67 4.53 -3.45 -22.54
CA LEU A 67 4.23 -2.31 -21.67
C LEU A 67 4.67 -1.01 -22.34
N PRO A 68 4.03 0.14 -22.02
CA PRO A 68 4.53 1.45 -22.42
C PRO A 68 5.94 1.71 -21.89
N GLU A 69 6.60 2.69 -22.49
CA GLU A 69 7.89 3.18 -22.01
C GLU A 69 7.78 3.66 -20.56
N ALA A 70 8.85 3.45 -19.78
CA ALA A 70 8.90 3.87 -18.40
C ALA A 70 8.85 5.41 -18.30
N LEU A 71 7.95 5.90 -17.45
CA LEU A 71 7.83 7.33 -17.17
C LEU A 71 8.72 7.73 -16.00
N SER A 72 9.18 8.99 -16.01
CA SER A 72 9.80 9.59 -14.84
C SER A 72 8.79 9.77 -13.70
N GLU A 73 9.25 9.98 -12.46
CA GLU A 73 8.32 10.26 -11.35
C GLU A 73 7.50 11.54 -11.58
N ALA A 74 8.06 12.54 -12.27
CA ALA A 74 7.34 13.78 -12.55
C ALA A 74 6.24 13.54 -13.59
N ASP A 75 6.56 12.79 -14.64
CA ASP A 75 5.64 12.48 -15.74
C ASP A 75 4.47 11.63 -15.26
N ILE A 76 4.73 10.57 -14.48
CA ILE A 76 3.65 9.73 -13.96
C ILE A 76 2.73 10.50 -13.01
N LEU A 77 3.27 11.43 -12.20
CA LEU A 77 2.44 12.28 -11.34
C LEU A 77 1.59 13.26 -12.16
N ALA A 78 2.12 13.82 -13.24
CA ALA A 78 1.37 14.69 -14.14
C ALA A 78 0.25 13.91 -14.85
N GLU A 79 0.54 12.72 -15.37
CA GLU A 79 -0.45 11.85 -16.01
C GLU A 79 -1.55 11.43 -15.02
N MET A 80 -1.19 11.00 -13.81
CA MET A 80 -2.15 10.60 -12.79
C MET A 80 -3.05 11.76 -12.37
N ARG A 81 -2.53 13.00 -12.30
CA ARG A 81 -3.35 14.20 -12.08
C ARG A 81 -4.34 14.45 -13.22
N MET A 82 -3.90 14.31 -14.47
CA MET A 82 -4.77 14.42 -15.64
C MET A 82 -5.89 13.37 -15.60
N LEU A 83 -5.57 12.11 -15.31
CA LEU A 83 -6.55 11.04 -15.18
C LEU A 83 -7.55 11.32 -14.05
N ALA A 84 -7.06 11.74 -12.88
CA ALA A 84 -7.87 12.09 -11.72
C ALA A 84 -8.80 13.29 -11.96
N SER A 85 -8.36 14.28 -12.76
CA SER A 85 -9.16 15.47 -13.10
C SER A 85 -10.47 15.15 -13.85
N ARG A 86 -10.58 13.96 -14.43
CA ARG A 86 -11.80 13.49 -15.11
C ARG A 86 -12.89 13.06 -14.13
N ASN A 87 -12.53 12.80 -12.87
CA ASN A 87 -13.49 12.43 -11.83
C ASN A 87 -14.30 13.65 -11.39
N LYS A 88 -15.59 13.46 -11.17
CA LYS A 88 -16.48 14.50 -10.63
C LYS A 88 -16.70 14.26 -9.14
N VAL A 89 -16.14 15.12 -8.31
CA VAL A 89 -16.41 15.11 -6.87
C VAL A 89 -17.74 15.81 -6.63
N VAL A 90 -18.72 15.07 -6.11
CA VAL A 90 -20.07 15.57 -5.81
C VAL A 90 -20.45 15.25 -4.37
N THR A 91 -21.43 15.97 -3.84
CA THR A 91 -22.07 15.59 -2.57
C THR A 91 -22.93 14.35 -2.81
N SER A 92 -22.35 13.18 -2.53
CA SER A 92 -23.06 11.90 -2.66
C SER A 92 -23.91 11.64 -1.42
N LEU A 93 -25.23 11.54 -1.62
CA LEU A 93 -26.22 11.16 -0.60
C LEU A 93 -26.80 9.75 -0.86
N ILE A 94 -26.06 8.90 -1.59
CA ILE A 94 -26.49 7.54 -1.96
C ILE A 94 -26.60 6.63 -0.71
N GLY A 95 -25.70 6.80 0.26
CA GLY A 95 -25.62 5.94 1.45
C GLY A 95 -25.07 4.56 1.11
N MET A 96 -25.82 3.50 1.45
CA MET A 96 -25.44 2.10 1.17
C MET A 96 -24.09 1.68 1.78
N GLY A 97 -23.80 2.11 3.01
CA GLY A 97 -22.59 1.71 3.75
C GLY A 97 -21.38 2.64 3.54
N TYR A 98 -21.46 3.62 2.64
CA TYR A 98 -20.40 4.62 2.44
C TYR A 98 -20.95 6.03 2.66
N TYR A 99 -20.33 6.75 3.59
CA TYR A 99 -20.75 8.09 4.00
C TYR A 99 -19.53 9.01 4.01
N GLY A 100 -19.69 10.23 3.49
CA GLY A 100 -18.63 11.23 3.54
C GLY A 100 -18.29 11.56 5.00
N CYS A 101 -17.00 11.61 5.33
CA CYS A 101 -16.53 12.03 6.65
C CYS A 101 -15.37 13.03 6.51
N HIS A 102 -15.21 13.86 7.54
CA HIS A 102 -14.07 14.76 7.62
C HIS A 102 -12.91 14.05 8.33
N THR A 103 -11.89 13.66 7.58
CA THR A 103 -10.63 13.15 8.15
C THR A 103 -9.86 14.30 8.79
N PRO A 104 -9.60 14.27 10.12
CA PRO A 104 -8.84 15.33 10.77
C PRO A 104 -7.46 15.51 10.11
N PRO A 105 -7.04 16.75 9.75
CA PRO A 105 -5.77 16.98 9.05
C PRO A 105 -4.54 16.42 9.77
N VAL A 106 -4.57 16.38 11.10
CA VAL A 106 -3.49 15.80 11.91
C VAL A 106 -3.35 14.29 11.70
N VAL A 107 -4.46 13.57 11.49
CA VAL A 107 -4.46 12.13 11.21
C VAL A 107 -4.03 11.88 9.77
N LEU A 108 -4.55 12.67 8.81
CA LEU A 108 -4.15 12.59 7.41
C LEU A 108 -2.62 12.75 7.27
N ARG A 109 -2.06 13.82 7.83
CA ARG A 109 -0.65 14.14 7.65
C ARG A 109 0.30 13.21 8.41
N ASN A 110 -0.02 12.88 9.66
CA ASN A 110 0.93 12.20 10.55
C ASN A 110 0.76 10.69 10.61
N VAL A 111 -0.33 10.15 10.08
CA VAL A 111 -0.60 8.70 10.01
C VAL A 111 -0.70 8.24 8.56
N LEU A 112 -1.67 8.75 7.78
CA LEU A 112 -1.92 8.23 6.43
C LEU A 112 -0.81 8.58 5.43
N GLU A 113 -0.25 9.79 5.52
CA GLU A 113 0.85 10.26 4.66
C GLU A 113 2.25 10.00 5.25
N ASN A 114 2.35 9.25 6.35
CA ASN A 114 3.62 9.04 7.06
C ASN A 114 4.13 7.60 6.89
N PRO A 115 5.27 7.37 6.20
CA PRO A 115 5.78 6.02 5.97
C PRO A 115 6.09 5.25 7.26
N ALA A 116 6.38 5.92 8.37
CA ALA A 116 6.57 5.26 9.67
C ALA A 116 5.34 4.45 10.13
N TRP A 117 4.14 4.79 9.64
CA TRP A 117 2.90 4.11 9.98
C TRP A 117 2.45 3.06 8.95
N TYR A 118 2.76 3.23 7.66
CA TYR A 118 2.24 2.35 6.60
C TYR A 118 3.27 1.39 5.98
N THR A 119 4.56 1.51 6.30
CA THR A 119 5.61 0.62 5.73
C THR A 119 5.84 -0.64 6.54
N ALA A 120 5.59 -0.61 7.86
CA ALA A 120 5.69 -1.79 8.69
C ALA A 120 4.56 -2.77 8.39
N TYR A 121 4.85 -4.08 8.49
CA TYR A 121 3.85 -5.13 8.31
C TYR A 121 3.22 -5.59 9.64
N THR A 122 2.52 -6.72 9.61
CA THR A 122 1.88 -7.36 10.76
C THR A 122 2.82 -7.37 11.98
N PRO A 123 2.32 -7.02 13.18
CA PRO A 123 3.11 -6.98 14.41
C PRO A 123 3.49 -8.36 14.96
N TYR A 124 4.24 -9.15 14.20
CA TYR A 124 4.79 -10.44 14.63
C TYR A 124 5.85 -10.29 15.74
N GLN A 125 6.50 -9.13 15.82
CA GLN A 125 7.50 -8.79 16.85
C GLN A 125 6.92 -7.71 17.76
N PRO A 126 6.22 -8.06 18.85
CA PRO A 126 5.43 -7.12 19.63
C PRO A 126 6.28 -6.02 20.30
N GLU A 127 7.51 -6.32 20.70
CA GLU A 127 8.42 -5.43 21.43
C GLU A 127 8.75 -4.16 20.62
N ILE A 128 8.88 -4.31 19.30
CA ILE A 128 9.16 -3.21 18.36
C ILE A 128 7.90 -2.71 17.65
N SER A 129 6.73 -3.07 18.18
CA SER A 129 5.43 -2.83 17.53
C SER A 129 4.37 -2.23 18.44
N GLN A 130 4.74 -1.82 19.66
CA GLN A 130 3.81 -1.36 20.68
C GLN A 130 2.91 -0.20 20.22
N GLY A 131 3.45 0.79 19.50
CA GLY A 131 2.65 1.93 19.05
C GLY A 131 1.44 1.56 18.18
N ARG A 132 1.60 0.62 17.23
CA ARG A 132 0.47 0.15 16.40
C ARG A 132 -0.42 -0.86 17.12
N LEU A 133 0.15 -1.68 18.01
CA LEU A 133 -0.63 -2.59 18.84
C LEU A 133 -1.56 -1.83 19.78
N GLU A 134 -1.09 -0.72 20.37
CA GLU A 134 -1.92 0.17 21.18
C GLU A 134 -3.04 0.81 20.36
N ALA A 135 -2.75 1.28 19.14
CA ALA A 135 -3.79 1.81 18.25
C ALA A 135 -4.85 0.76 17.89
N ILE A 136 -4.45 -0.50 17.67
CA ILE A 136 -5.38 -1.63 17.44
C ILE A 136 -6.20 -1.91 18.70
N LEU A 137 -5.58 -1.87 19.89
CA LEU A 137 -6.30 -2.04 21.14
C LEU A 137 -7.34 -0.93 21.34
N ASN A 138 -6.99 0.32 21.06
CA ASN A 138 -7.93 1.45 21.11
C ASN A 138 -9.09 1.26 20.12
N TYR A 139 -8.84 0.72 18.93
CA TYR A 139 -9.90 0.34 17.99
C TYR A 139 -10.83 -0.74 18.59
N GLN A 140 -10.26 -1.79 19.19
CA GLN A 140 -11.05 -2.85 19.83
C GLN A 140 -11.91 -2.28 20.97
N THR A 141 -11.33 -1.48 21.85
CA THR A 141 -12.04 -0.82 22.95
C THR A 141 -13.19 0.05 22.43
N MET A 142 -12.94 0.89 21.43
CA MET A 142 -13.96 1.73 20.81
C MET A 142 -15.13 0.86 20.27
N ILE A 143 -14.84 -0.25 19.58
CA ILE A 143 -15.88 -1.14 19.06
C ILE A 143 -16.65 -1.83 20.19
N THR A 144 -15.98 -2.32 21.23
CA THR A 144 -16.65 -2.94 22.38
C THR A 144 -17.56 -1.96 23.12
N GLU A 145 -17.12 -0.71 23.32
CA GLU A 145 -17.91 0.32 23.98
C GLU A 145 -19.13 0.76 23.15
N LEU A 146 -18.97 0.91 21.82
CA LEU A 146 -20.07 1.30 20.93
C LEU A 146 -21.11 0.19 20.74
N THR A 147 -20.69 -1.07 20.74
CA THR A 147 -21.58 -2.22 20.48
C THR A 147 -22.14 -2.86 21.75
N GLY A 148 -21.50 -2.62 22.90
CA GLY A 148 -21.82 -3.30 24.16
C GLY A 148 -21.44 -4.79 24.17
N MET A 149 -20.58 -5.23 23.25
CA MET A 149 -20.08 -6.61 23.18
C MET A 149 -18.80 -6.77 24.00
N ASP A 150 -18.57 -7.98 24.53
CA ASP A 150 -17.43 -8.25 25.41
C ASP A 150 -16.06 -8.20 24.70
N ILE A 151 -16.02 -8.56 23.41
CA ILE A 151 -14.78 -8.67 22.63
C ILE A 151 -14.95 -8.13 21.20
N ALA A 152 -13.88 -7.54 20.68
CA ALA A 152 -13.75 -7.15 19.27
C ALA A 152 -12.37 -7.57 18.73
N ASN A 153 -12.27 -7.81 17.42
CA ASN A 153 -10.99 -8.10 16.77
C ASN A 153 -10.33 -6.83 16.23
N GLY A 154 -9.13 -6.95 15.66
CA GLY A 154 -8.36 -5.83 15.09
C GLY A 154 -8.77 -5.43 13.66
N SER A 155 -10.03 -5.63 13.26
CA SER A 155 -10.66 -5.39 11.92
C SER A 155 -10.93 -6.64 11.06
N LEU A 156 -11.75 -6.43 10.02
CA LEU A 156 -12.04 -7.33 8.89
C LEU A 156 -12.06 -6.52 7.58
N LEU A 157 -12.14 -7.19 6.43
CA LEU A 157 -11.99 -6.55 5.12
C LEU A 157 -13.06 -5.51 4.78
N TYR A 158 -14.35 -5.85 4.93
CA TYR A 158 -15.46 -4.93 4.66
C TYR A 158 -16.79 -5.48 5.23
N GLU A 159 -17.80 -4.62 5.32
CA GLU A 159 -19.10 -4.91 5.94
C GLU A 159 -19.75 -6.17 5.39
N ALA A 160 -19.82 -6.36 4.07
CA ALA A 160 -20.50 -7.53 3.49
C ALA A 160 -19.83 -8.88 3.82
N THR A 161 -18.53 -8.93 4.13
CA THR A 161 -17.84 -10.18 4.51
C THR A 161 -17.83 -10.45 6.01
N ALA A 162 -17.97 -9.43 6.86
CA ALA A 162 -17.94 -9.60 8.30
C ALA A 162 -19.08 -10.51 8.83
N PRO A 163 -20.36 -10.35 8.43
CA PRO A 163 -21.43 -11.25 8.81
C PRO A 163 -21.22 -12.68 8.32
N ALA A 164 -20.54 -12.88 7.17
CA ALA A 164 -20.24 -14.22 6.68
C ALA A 164 -19.26 -14.96 7.63
N ARG A 165 -18.27 -14.25 8.19
CA ARG A 165 -17.40 -14.81 9.24
C ARG A 165 -18.18 -15.09 10.52
N GLY A 166 -19.01 -14.14 10.97
CA GLY A 166 -19.86 -14.32 12.15
C GLY A 166 -20.81 -15.52 12.03
N ARG A 167 -21.41 -15.75 10.85
CA ARG A 167 -22.20 -16.97 10.59
C ARG A 167 -21.35 -18.24 10.72
N GLY A 168 -20.12 -18.24 10.21
CA GLY A 168 -19.20 -19.37 10.33
C GLY A 168 -18.83 -19.69 11.78
N GLU A 169 -18.63 -18.66 12.60
CA GLU A 169 -18.38 -18.80 14.04
C GLU A 169 -19.62 -19.33 14.77
N ALA A 170 -20.79 -18.74 14.53
CA ALA A 170 -22.05 -19.20 15.12
C ALA A 170 -22.37 -20.66 14.75
N PHE A 171 -22.14 -21.05 13.50
CA PHE A 171 -22.32 -22.43 13.03
C PHE A 171 -21.40 -23.41 13.77
N ARG A 172 -20.15 -23.02 14.05
CA ARG A 172 -19.19 -23.85 14.81
C ARG A 172 -19.54 -23.95 16.29
N ALA A 173 -20.06 -22.87 16.88
CA ALA A 173 -20.48 -22.84 18.29
C ALA A 173 -21.82 -23.55 18.54
N HIS A 174 -22.66 -23.70 17.51
CA HIS A 174 -23.95 -24.37 17.63
C HIS A 174 -23.79 -25.85 18.01
N ARG A 175 -24.35 -26.23 19.16
CA ARG A 175 -24.53 -27.64 19.55
C ARG A 175 -25.97 -28.06 19.26
N ARG A 176 -26.15 -29.24 18.66
CA ARG A 176 -27.49 -29.77 18.42
C ARG A 176 -28.11 -30.23 19.74
N PRO A 177 -29.43 -30.07 19.94
CA PRO A 177 -30.10 -30.63 21.11
C PRO A 177 -29.94 -32.16 21.12
N GLY A 178 -29.30 -32.71 22.16
CA GLY A 178 -29.13 -34.16 22.36
C GLY A 178 -27.69 -34.69 22.31
N GLU A 179 -26.68 -33.83 22.10
CA GLU A 179 -25.23 -34.13 22.24
C GLU A 179 -24.60 -33.41 23.44
#